data_AF-A0A4R6SJB1-F1
#
_entry.id   AF-A0A4R6SJB1-F1
#
_cell.length_a   1.000
_cell.length_b   1.000
_cell.length_c   1.000
_cell.angle_alpha   90.00
_cell.angle_beta   90.00
_cell.angle_gamma   90.00
#
_symmetry.space_group_name_H-M   'P 1'
#
loop_
_entity.id
_entity.type
_entity.pdbx_description
1 polymer ?
#
loop_
_entity_poly.entity_id
_entity_poly.type
_entity_poly.pdbx_seq_one_letter_code
_entity_poly.pdbx_strand_id
1 'polypeptide(L)'
;MSWVPRVIGAATAIYGGAVLAKPTLLTEPCKLTDAVGRTPKSAKALARSIGARDLASGLALAVAPSARATQVALAVRVLSDVGDAVVLGGHAPDADTRKKVVGVAAGWALLTALSALTVLHD
;
A
#
# COMPACT_ATOMS: atom_id res chain seq x y z
N MET A 1 1.83 -12.83 20.25
CA MET A 1 1.71 -11.81 19.19
C MET A 1 2.42 -12.30 17.94
N SER A 2 1.65 -12.67 16.93
CA SER A 2 2.15 -13.30 15.71
C SER A 2 3.14 -12.43 14.97
N TRP A 3 4.12 -13.08 14.33
CA TRP A 3 5.16 -12.43 13.55
C TRP A 3 4.66 -12.06 12.14
N VAL A 4 3.57 -12.67 11.67
CA VAL A 4 3.02 -12.46 10.32
C VAL A 4 2.62 -10.99 10.07
N PRO A 5 1.79 -10.34 10.91
CA PRO A 5 1.47 -8.92 10.73
C PRO A 5 2.71 -8.03 10.77
N ARG A 6 3.72 -8.40 11.57
CA ARG A 6 4.96 -7.62 11.67
C ARG A 6 5.78 -7.67 10.39
N VAL A 7 5.88 -8.85 9.77
CA VAL A 7 6.56 -9.02 8.48
C VAL A 7 5.82 -8.28 7.38
N ILE A 8 4.48 -8.33 7.36
CA ILE A 8 3.67 -7.53 6.43
C ILE A 8 3.96 -6.04 6.64
N GLY A 9 3.92 -5.56 7.89
CA GLY A 9 4.24 -4.17 8.23
C GLY A 9 5.64 -3.76 7.77
N ALA A 10 6.66 -4.59 7.99
CA ALA A 10 8.02 -4.32 7.54
C ALA A 10 8.11 -4.27 6.01
N ALA A 11 7.48 -5.20 5.31
CA ALA A 11 7.45 -5.21 3.84
C ALA A 11 6.75 -3.96 3.28
N THR A 12 5.60 -3.57 3.85
CA THR A 12 4.91 -2.32 3.50
C THR A 12 5.79 -1.12 3.77
N ALA A 13 6.48 -1.07 4.91
CA ALA A 13 7.35 0.05 5.26
C ALA A 13 8.52 0.21 4.27
N ILE A 14 9.17 -0.90 3.91
CA ILE A 14 10.25 -0.93 2.92
C ILE A 14 9.74 -0.43 1.57
N TYR A 15 8.61 -0.95 1.09
CA TYR A 15 8.04 -0.53 -0.19
C TYR A 15 7.63 0.96 -0.17
N GLY A 16 6.95 1.40 0.88
CA GLY A 16 6.55 2.79 1.07
C GLY A 16 7.74 3.75 1.08
N GLY A 17 8.82 3.40 1.80
CA GLY A 17 10.07 4.14 1.80
C GLY A 17 10.73 4.19 0.42
N ALA A 18 10.72 3.07 -0.31
CA ALA A 18 11.23 3.01 -1.68
C ALA A 18 10.42 3.90 -2.64
N VAL A 19 9.09 3.90 -2.56
CA VAL A 19 8.22 4.78 -3.36
C VAL A 19 8.42 6.25 -2.99
N LEU A 20 8.58 6.55 -1.70
CA LEU A 20 8.85 7.91 -1.22
C LEU A 20 10.15 8.48 -1.81
N ALA A 21 11.21 7.66 -1.85
CA ALA A 21 12.49 8.04 -2.46
C ALA A 21 12.42 8.06 -4.00
N LYS A 22 11.81 7.02 -4.60
CA LYS A 22 11.71 6.80 -6.05
C LYS A 22 10.24 6.63 -6.46
N PRO A 23 9.51 7.74 -6.71
CA PRO A 23 8.06 7.69 -7.01
C PRO A 23 7.71 6.99 -8.34
N THR A 24 8.70 6.74 -9.20
CA THR A 24 8.48 5.98 -10.44
C THR A 24 8.12 4.52 -10.19
N LEU A 25 8.51 3.95 -9.03
CA LEU A 25 8.15 2.59 -8.62
C LEU A 25 6.64 2.37 -8.52
N LEU A 26 5.86 3.43 -8.25
CA LEU A 26 4.39 3.38 -8.24
C LEU A 26 3.80 3.96 -9.53
N THR A 27 4.33 5.08 -10.02
CA THR A 27 3.70 5.81 -11.12
C THR A 27 3.86 5.13 -12.48
N GLU A 28 4.98 4.45 -12.76
CA GLU A 28 5.18 3.76 -14.05
C GLU A 28 4.24 2.55 -14.19
N PRO A 29 4.11 1.63 -13.20
CA PRO A 29 3.14 0.52 -13.29
C PRO A 29 1.68 0.99 -13.39
N CYS A 30 1.36 2.13 -12.78
CA CYS A 30 0.03 2.74 -12.86
C CYS A 30 -0.20 3.57 -14.13
N LYS A 31 0.81 3.68 -15.02
CA LYS A 31 0.81 4.55 -16.20
C LYS A 31 0.43 6.00 -15.91
N LEU A 32 0.86 6.52 -14.75
CA LEU A 32 0.69 7.92 -14.36
C LEU A 32 1.80 8.78 -15.02
N THR A 33 1.90 8.69 -16.34
CA THR A 33 2.89 9.34 -17.19
C THR A 33 2.22 10.27 -18.20
N ASP A 34 2.91 11.31 -18.63
CA ASP A 34 2.48 12.18 -19.73
C ASP A 34 2.56 11.46 -21.09
N ALA A 35 2.14 12.16 -22.16
CA ALA A 35 2.14 11.63 -23.53
C ALA A 35 3.52 11.23 -24.07
N VAL A 36 4.61 11.69 -23.44
CA VAL A 36 5.99 11.34 -23.80
C VAL A 36 6.63 10.40 -22.78
N GLY A 37 5.83 9.77 -21.91
CA GLY A 37 6.26 8.74 -20.96
C GLY A 37 6.92 9.27 -19.68
N ARG A 38 6.87 10.58 -19.40
CA ARG A 38 7.46 11.16 -18.19
C ARG A 38 6.43 11.27 -17.08
N THR A 39 6.79 10.93 -15.84
CA THR A 39 5.91 11.13 -14.68
C THR A 39 5.74 12.63 -14.35
N PRO A 40 4.52 13.19 -14.39
CA PRO A 40 4.25 14.58 -14.00
C PRO A 40 4.59 14.86 -12.53
N LYS A 41 4.86 16.13 -12.19
CA LYS A 41 5.16 16.53 -10.79
C LYS A 41 4.03 16.16 -9.82
N SER A 42 2.78 16.32 -10.24
CA SER A 42 1.58 15.95 -9.45
C SER A 42 1.53 14.45 -9.15
N ALA A 43 1.77 13.60 -10.15
CA ALA A 43 1.84 12.15 -9.95
C ALA A 43 2.99 11.74 -9.02
N LYS A 44 4.16 12.40 -9.12
CA LYS A 44 5.26 12.19 -8.17
C LYS A 44 4.88 12.62 -6.75
N ALA A 45 4.16 13.72 -6.58
CA ALA A 45 3.69 14.18 -5.27
C ALA A 45 2.69 13.19 -4.66
N LEU A 46 1.71 12.72 -5.46
CA LEU A 46 0.77 11.68 -5.07
C LEU A 46 1.51 10.40 -4.63
N ALA A 47 2.42 9.90 -5.46
CA ALA A 47 3.18 8.70 -5.14
C ALA A 47 4.00 8.85 -3.86
N ARG A 48 4.62 10.01 -3.62
CA ARG A 48 5.31 10.28 -2.36
C ARG A 48 4.37 10.32 -1.17
N SER A 49 3.17 10.88 -1.31
CA SER A 49 2.18 10.88 -0.23
C SER A 49 1.73 9.46 0.12
N ILE A 50 1.51 8.60 -0.88
CA ILE A 50 1.22 7.17 -0.71
C ILE A 50 2.40 6.46 -0.05
N GLY A 51 3.62 6.66 -0.54
CA GLY A 51 4.83 6.07 0.02
C GLY A 51 5.07 6.48 1.48
N ALA A 52 4.85 7.75 1.83
CA ALA A 52 4.94 8.21 3.21
C ALA A 52 3.87 7.58 4.12
N ARG A 53 2.63 7.47 3.63
CA ARG A 53 1.53 6.78 4.33
C ARG A 53 1.90 5.32 4.59
N ASP A 54 2.35 4.61 3.56
CA ASP A 54 2.70 3.19 3.63
C ASP A 54 3.91 2.96 4.54
N LEU A 55 4.91 3.84 4.50
CA LEU A 55 6.03 3.83 5.44
C LEU A 55 5.54 3.95 6.89
N ALA A 56 4.77 4.99 7.20
CA ALA A 56 4.32 5.27 8.56
C ALA A 56 3.42 4.14 9.12
N SER A 57 2.46 3.70 8.32
CA SER A 57 1.51 2.66 8.72
C SER A 57 2.12 1.25 8.74
N GLY A 58 3.06 0.94 7.84
CA GLY A 58 3.85 -0.28 7.88
C GLY A 58 4.71 -0.36 9.13
N LEU A 59 5.39 0.73 9.50
CA LEU A 59 6.14 0.82 10.76
C LEU A 59 5.23 0.63 11.96
N ALA A 60 4.08 1.32 12.01
CA ALA A 60 3.11 1.17 13.10
C ALA A 60 2.65 -0.28 13.27
N LEU A 61 2.43 -1.00 12.16
CA LEU A 61 2.08 -2.41 12.19
C LEU A 61 3.25 -3.31 12.63
N ALA A 62 4.47 -3.02 12.17
CA ALA A 62 5.67 -3.78 12.48
C ALA A 62 6.04 -3.74 13.98
N VAL A 63 5.85 -2.59 14.63
CA VAL A 63 6.24 -2.37 16.04
C VAL A 63 5.06 -2.33 17.02
N ALA A 64 3.85 -2.69 16.58
CA ALA A 64 2.65 -2.63 17.43
C ALA A 64 2.85 -3.42 18.75
N PRO A 65 2.63 -2.78 19.92
CA PRO A 65 2.97 -3.37 21.23
C PRO A 65 1.87 -4.26 21.82
N SER A 66 0.67 -4.26 21.24
CA SER A 66 -0.49 -5.00 21.77
C SER A 66 -1.41 -5.47 20.65
N ALA A 67 -2.23 -6.48 20.92
CA ALA A 67 -3.20 -7.00 19.94
C ALA A 67 -4.15 -5.91 19.43
N ARG A 68 -4.63 -5.03 20.32
CA ARG A 68 -5.50 -3.90 19.94
C ARG A 68 -4.78 -2.89 19.04
N ALA A 69 -3.51 -2.56 19.33
CA ALA A 69 -2.72 -1.70 18.47
C ALA A 69 -2.50 -2.34 17.09
N THR A 70 -2.22 -3.64 17.04
CA THR A 70 -2.10 -4.39 15.78
C THR A 70 -3.40 -4.39 14.99
N GLN A 71 -4.56 -4.60 15.62
CA GLN A 71 -5.86 -4.56 14.94
C GLN A 71 -6.15 -3.19 14.31
N VAL A 72 -5.86 -2.10 15.01
CA VAL A 72 -6.01 -0.74 14.46
C VAL A 72 -5.06 -0.52 13.29
N ALA A 73 -3.79 -0.90 13.42
CA ALA A 73 -2.80 -0.77 12.35
C ALA A 73 -3.17 -1.60 11.10
N LEU A 74 -3.69 -2.81 11.29
CA LEU A 74 -4.22 -3.66 10.22
C LEU A 74 -5.41 -2.99 9.54
N ALA A 75 -6.37 -2.46 10.29
CA ALA A 75 -7.54 -1.79 9.74
C ALA A 75 -7.15 -0.58 8.88
N VAL A 76 -6.23 0.28 9.37
CA VAL A 76 -5.69 1.41 8.62
C VAL A 76 -5.05 0.93 7.30
N ARG A 77 -4.34 -0.20 7.33
CA ARG A 77 -3.68 -0.74 6.15
C ARG A 77 -4.66 -1.29 5.12
N VAL A 78 -5.59 -2.14 5.54
CA VAL A 78 -6.63 -2.65 4.66
C VAL A 78 -7.41 -1.51 4.01
N LEU A 79 -7.82 -0.50 4.79
CA LEU A 79 -8.56 0.65 4.25
C LEU A 79 -7.74 1.49 3.26
N SER A 80 -6.44 1.62 3.50
CA SER A 80 -5.55 2.32 2.58
C SER A 80 -5.38 1.58 1.25
N ASP A 81 -5.20 0.26 1.29
CA ASP A 81 -5.03 -0.57 0.10
C ASP A 81 -6.33 -0.63 -0.72
N VAL A 82 -7.48 -0.70 -0.05
CA VAL A 82 -8.81 -0.57 -0.68
C VAL A 82 -8.96 0.81 -1.33
N GLY A 83 -8.54 1.87 -0.63
CA GLY A 83 -8.53 3.23 -1.17
C GLY A 83 -7.71 3.34 -2.46
N ASP A 84 -6.53 2.72 -2.49
CA ASP A 84 -5.68 2.70 -3.68
C ASP A 84 -6.33 1.92 -4.83
N ALA A 85 -6.94 0.77 -4.55
CA ALA A 85 -7.67 -0.01 -5.55
C ALA A 85 -8.80 0.81 -6.19
N VAL A 86 -9.56 1.56 -5.38
CA VAL A 86 -10.67 2.40 -5.86
C VAL A 86 -10.15 3.62 -6.62
N VAL A 87 -9.24 4.40 -6.02
CA VAL A 87 -8.80 5.67 -6.58
C VAL A 87 -7.90 5.46 -7.80
N LEU A 88 -6.85 4.64 -7.69
CA LEU A 88 -5.93 4.40 -8.81
C LEU A 88 -6.59 3.53 -9.88
N GLY A 89 -7.40 2.55 -9.49
CA GLY A 89 -8.16 1.73 -10.43
C GLY A 89 -9.20 2.54 -11.22
N GLY A 90 -9.90 3.48 -10.57
CA GLY A 90 -10.87 4.37 -11.21
C GLY A 90 -10.25 5.37 -12.19
N HIS A 91 -8.96 5.69 -12.04
CA HIS A 91 -8.23 6.61 -12.91
C HIS A 91 -7.25 5.91 -13.86
N ALA A 92 -7.28 4.58 -13.94
CA ALA A 92 -6.41 3.84 -14.84
C ALA A 92 -6.77 4.12 -16.31
N PRO A 93 -5.78 4.35 -17.19
CA PRO A 93 -6.01 4.79 -18.57
C PRO A 93 -6.62 3.71 -19.47
N ASP A 94 -6.50 2.44 -19.09
CA ASP A 94 -7.01 1.30 -19.84
C ASP A 94 -7.39 0.14 -18.91
N ALA A 95 -8.13 -0.83 -19.45
CA ALA A 95 -8.66 -1.95 -18.68
C ALA A 95 -7.56 -2.86 -18.10
N ASP A 96 -6.44 -3.01 -18.78
CA ASP A 96 -5.35 -3.88 -18.34
C ASP A 96 -4.57 -3.25 -17.19
N THR A 97 -4.31 -1.94 -17.29
CA THR A 97 -3.73 -1.14 -16.20
C THR A 97 -4.65 -1.17 -14.99
N ARG A 98 -5.97 -1.00 -15.19
CA ARG A 98 -6.95 -1.11 -14.11
C ARG A 98 -6.88 -2.47 -13.42
N LYS A 99 -6.91 -3.57 -14.17
CA LYS A 99 -6.82 -4.93 -13.61
C LYS A 99 -5.55 -5.12 -12.79
N LYS A 100 -4.42 -4.62 -13.29
CA LYS A 100 -3.11 -4.74 -12.64
C LYS A 100 -3.08 -3.94 -11.32
N VAL A 101 -3.49 -2.68 -11.36
CA VAL A 101 -3.54 -1.78 -10.20
C VAL A 101 -4.49 -2.33 -9.13
N VAL A 102 -5.73 -2.63 -9.52
CA VAL A 102 -6.73 -3.19 -8.60
C VAL A 102 -6.28 -4.53 -8.05
N GLY A 103 -5.72 -5.41 -8.88
CA GLY A 103 -5.24 -6.73 -8.47
C GLY A 103 -4.13 -6.66 -7.43
N VAL A 104 -3.14 -5.78 -7.63
CA VAL A 104 -2.06 -5.58 -6.66
C VAL A 104 -2.60 -4.99 -5.36
N ALA A 105 -3.38 -3.92 -5.43
CA ALA A 105 -3.91 -3.25 -4.25
C ALA A 105 -4.88 -4.15 -3.45
N ALA A 106 -5.80 -4.84 -4.13
CA ALA A 106 -6.70 -5.80 -3.49
C ALA A 106 -5.94 -7.02 -2.93
N GLY A 107 -4.85 -7.45 -3.58
CA GLY A 107 -3.98 -8.50 -3.08
C GLY A 107 -3.33 -8.12 -1.74
N TRP A 108 -2.80 -6.90 -1.61
CA TRP A 108 -2.28 -6.38 -0.35
C TRP A 108 -3.36 -6.22 0.71
N ALA A 109 -4.54 -5.70 0.35
CA ALA A 109 -5.68 -5.58 1.26
C ALA A 109 -6.09 -6.94 1.83
N LEU A 110 -6.21 -7.97 0.97
CA LEU A 110 -6.58 -9.32 1.37
C LEU A 110 -5.50 -9.98 2.22
N LEU A 111 -4.23 -9.88 1.81
CA LEU A 111 -3.10 -10.41 2.58
C LEU A 111 -3.06 -9.82 4.00
N THR A 112 -3.21 -8.49 4.09
CA THR A 112 -3.25 -7.77 5.37
C THR A 112 -4.46 -8.21 6.19
N ALA A 113 -5.65 -8.27 5.61
CA ALA A 113 -6.87 -8.68 6.31
C ALA A 113 -6.78 -10.13 6.82
N LEU A 114 -6.27 -11.07 6.02
CA LEU A 114 -6.09 -12.46 6.43
C LEU A 114 -5.07 -12.61 7.56
N SER A 115 -4.05 -11.75 7.62
CA SER A 115 -3.11 -11.75 8.75
C SER A 115 -3.75 -11.35 10.09
N ALA A 116 -4.91 -10.70 10.08
CA ALA A 116 -5.66 -10.43 11.31
C ALA A 116 -6.09 -11.73 12.02
N LEU A 117 -6.32 -12.81 11.26
CA LEU A 117 -6.68 -14.11 11.82
C LEU A 117 -5.57 -14.66 12.74
N THR A 118 -4.30 -14.36 12.45
CA THR A 118 -3.17 -14.80 13.29
C THR A 118 -3.00 -13.98 14.57
N VAL A 119 -3.78 -12.91 14.75
CA VAL A 119 -3.80 -12.08 15.97
C VAL A 119 -4.93 -12.50 16.90
N LEU A 120 -5.99 -13.11 16.36
CA LEU A 120 -7.16 -13.57 17.14
C LEU A 120 -6.92 -14.91 17.85
N HIS A 121 -5.88 -15.64 17.46
CA HIS A 121 -5.50 -16.94 18.04
C HIS A 121 -4.33 -16.86 19.05
N ASP A 122 -3.88 -15.65 19.37
CA ASP A 122 -2.80 -15.34 20.32
C ASP A 122 -3.33 -14.62 21.56
#